data_AF-A0A921H4I2-F1
#
_entry.id   AF-A0A921H4I2-F1
#
_cell.length_a   1.000
_cell.length_b   1.000
_cell.length_c   1.000
_cell.angle_alpha   90.00
_cell.angle_beta   90.00
_cell.angle_gamma   90.00
#
_symmetry.space_group_name_H-M   'P 1'
#
loop_
_entity.id
_entity.type
_entity.pdbx_description
1 polymer ?
#
loop_
_entity_poly.entity_id
_entity_poly.type
_entity_poly.pdbx_seq_one_letter_code
_entity_poly.pdbx_strand_id
1 'polypeptide(L)'
;ASRICQKAVQLCREKGIKVGILRQITLYPFPKKEVARLSKQVKGILTVEMSAGQMVEDVRLNVANNIPVEHFGRFGGVIPTPEEIVEALEKQIIGA
;
A
#
# COMPACT_ATOMS: atom_id res chain seq x y z
N ALA A 1 -4.79 8.89 6.27
CA ALA A 1 -4.20 7.60 5.87
C ALA A 1 -2.97 7.19 6.71
N SER A 2 -1.85 7.91 6.72
CA SER A 2 -0.56 7.37 7.24
C SER A 2 -0.57 6.80 8.68
N ARG A 3 -1.25 7.43 9.66
CA ARG A 3 -1.32 6.90 11.05
C ARG A 3 -2.10 5.58 11.13
N ILE A 4 -3.12 5.42 10.29
CA ILE A 4 -3.96 4.22 10.23
C ILE A 4 -3.16 3.08 9.61
N CYS A 5 -2.42 3.36 8.52
CA CYS A 5 -1.53 2.37 7.93
C CYS A 5 -0.43 1.92 8.90
N GLN A 6 0.06 2.80 9.80
CA GLN A 6 1.00 2.39 10.85
C GLN A 6 0.36 1.39 11.83
N LYS A 7 -0.89 1.60 12.21
CA LYS A 7 -1.65 0.63 13.04
C LYS A 7 -1.88 -0.68 12.30
N ALA A 8 -2.24 -0.64 11.02
CA ALA A 8 -2.39 -1.84 10.20
C ALA A 8 -1.06 -2.64 10.12
N VAL A 9 0.08 -1.95 9.98
CA VAL A 9 1.40 -2.61 10.03
C VAL A 9 1.67 -3.28 11.38
N GLN A 10 1.26 -2.67 12.50
CA GLN A 10 1.39 -3.29 13.83
C GLN A 10 0.56 -4.59 13.89
N LEU A 11 -0.71 -4.54 13.50
CA LEU A 11 -1.61 -5.69 13.47
C LEU A 11 -1.10 -6.82 12.56
N CYS A 12 -0.62 -6.49 11.36
CA CYS A 12 0.00 -7.48 10.47
C CYS A 12 1.22 -8.15 11.11
N ARG A 13 2.08 -7.37 11.79
CA ARG A 13 3.26 -7.92 12.46
C ARG A 13 2.91 -8.83 13.63
N GLU A 14 1.86 -8.51 14.38
CA GLU A 14 1.31 -9.37 15.44
C GLU A 14 0.82 -10.71 14.88
N LYS A 15 0.27 -10.71 13.66
CA LYS A 15 -0.09 -11.92 12.89
C LYS A 15 1.11 -12.64 12.24
N GLY A 16 2.34 -12.17 12.44
CA GLY A 16 3.55 -12.74 11.82
C GLY A 16 3.76 -12.36 10.35
N ILE A 17 2.96 -11.44 9.81
CA ILE A 17 3.07 -10.96 8.42
C ILE A 17 4.16 -9.87 8.36
N LYS A 18 5.19 -10.12 7.56
CA LYS A 18 6.28 -9.17 7.34
C LYS A 18 5.84 -8.07 6.38
N VAL A 19 5.34 -6.97 6.94
CA VAL A 19 4.92 -5.78 6.18
C VAL A 19 5.69 -4.52 6.61
N GLY A 20 5.91 -3.63 5.63
CA GLY A 20 6.47 -2.30 5.81
C GLY A 20 5.54 -1.22 5.24
N ILE A 21 5.86 0.04 5.51
CA ILE A 21 5.09 1.19 5.01
C ILE A 21 6.01 2.17 4.29
N LEU A 22 5.68 2.50 3.04
CA LEU A 22 6.25 3.65 2.35
C LEU A 22 5.30 4.84 2.57
N ARG A 23 5.69 5.80 3.42
CA ARG A 23 4.92 7.03 3.61
C ARG A 23 5.33 8.07 2.57
N GLN A 24 4.48 8.30 1.59
CA GLN A 24 4.62 9.43 0.67
C GLN A 24 4.30 10.73 1.43
N ILE A 25 5.27 11.67 1.45
CA ILE A 25 5.10 13.01 2.04
C ILE A 25 4.85 14.02 0.91
N THR A 26 5.57 13.85 -0.19
CA THR A 26 5.50 14.72 -1.37
C THR A 26 4.72 13.99 -2.46
N LEU A 27 3.61 14.60 -2.90
CA LEU A 27 2.78 14.07 -3.98
C LEU A 27 3.50 14.21 -5.33
N TYR A 28 4.06 15.39 -5.57
CA TYR A 28 4.85 15.71 -6.75
C TYR A 28 6.11 16.49 -6.35
N PRO A 29 7.30 16.08 -6.81
CA PRO A 29 7.57 14.94 -7.70
C PRO A 29 7.32 13.58 -7.02
N PHE A 30 6.73 12.64 -7.77
CA PHE A 30 6.42 11.29 -7.28
C PHE A 30 7.72 10.49 -6.96
N PRO A 31 7.77 9.72 -5.86
CA PRO A 31 9.00 9.03 -5.41
C PRO A 31 9.30 7.74 -6.20
N LYS A 32 9.48 7.87 -7.52
CA LYS A 32 9.72 6.77 -8.47
C LYS A 32 10.86 5.83 -8.03
N LYS A 33 11.98 6.41 -7.61
CA LYS A 33 13.18 5.66 -7.21
C LYS A 33 12.93 4.77 -5.99
N GLU A 34 12.17 5.26 -5.01
CA GLU A 34 11.88 4.50 -3.80
C GLU A 34 10.88 3.37 -4.06
N VAL A 35 9.87 3.61 -4.90
CA VAL A 35 8.93 2.56 -5.33
C VAL A 35 9.69 1.44 -6.06
N ALA A 36 10.53 1.79 -7.03
CA ALA A 36 11.35 0.84 -7.77
C ALA A 36 12.29 0.05 -6.84
N ARG A 37 12.96 0.72 -5.90
CA ARG A 37 13.88 0.09 -4.95
C ARG A 37 13.17 -0.90 -4.03
N LEU A 38 12.03 -0.51 -3.45
CA LEU A 38 11.27 -1.33 -2.51
C LEU A 38 10.58 -2.50 -3.21
N SER A 39 10.10 -2.32 -4.44
CA SER A 39 9.46 -3.39 -5.22
C SER A 39 10.35 -4.62 -5.45
N LYS A 40 11.68 -4.45 -5.37
CA LYS A 40 12.64 -5.56 -5.49
C LYS A 40 12.72 -6.43 -4.24
N GLN A 41 12.17 -5.97 -3.12
CA GLN A 41 12.32 -6.59 -1.79
C GLN A 41 11.00 -7.16 -1.24
N VAL A 42 9.88 -6.87 -1.90
CA VAL A 42 8.54 -7.24 -1.44
C VAL A 42 7.83 -8.10 -2.48
N LYS A 43 6.84 -8.88 -2.02
CA LYS A 43 6.04 -9.76 -2.88
C LYS A 43 4.89 -9.04 -3.57
N GLY A 44 4.51 -7.86 -3.09
CA GLY A 44 3.42 -7.05 -3.63
C GLY A 44 3.33 -5.70 -2.90
N ILE A 45 2.58 -4.78 -3.46
CA ILE A 45 2.35 -3.44 -2.91
C ILE A 45 0.85 -3.15 -2.90
N LEU A 46 0.34 -2.72 -1.75
CA LEU A 46 -1.04 -2.22 -1.60
C LEU A 46 -1.01 -0.70 -1.44
N THR A 47 -1.66 0.04 -2.34
CA THR A 47 -1.88 1.48 -2.18
C THR A 47 -3.15 1.72 -1.38
N VAL A 48 -3.04 2.50 -0.30
CA VAL A 48 -4.21 2.86 0.54
C VAL A 48 -4.52 4.33 0.32
N GLU A 49 -5.65 4.63 -0.32
CA GLU A 49 -6.01 5.99 -0.70
C GLU A 49 -7.43 6.36 -0.23
N MET A 50 -7.67 7.66 -0.05
CA MET A 50 -9.02 8.20 0.17
C MET A 50 -9.60 8.72 -1.15
N SER A 51 -9.37 7.97 -2.24
CA SER A 51 -9.63 8.32 -3.64
C SER A 51 -9.87 7.05 -4.47
N ALA A 52 -10.00 7.21 -5.78
CA ALA A 52 -10.25 6.15 -6.76
C ALA A 52 -9.04 5.33 -7.20
N GLY A 53 -7.94 5.39 -6.47
CA GLY A 53 -6.66 4.93 -6.99
C GLY A 53 -6.11 5.97 -7.95
N GLN A 54 -6.00 7.22 -7.50
CA GLN A 54 -5.43 8.28 -8.33
C GLN A 54 -3.93 8.06 -8.60
N MET A 55 -3.26 7.27 -7.76
CA MET A 55 -1.81 7.07 -7.82
C MET A 55 -1.39 5.61 -7.96
N VAL A 56 -2.32 4.66 -7.99
CA VAL A 56 -1.98 3.23 -8.11
C VAL A 56 -1.29 2.95 -9.45
N GLU A 57 -1.70 3.61 -10.52
CA GLU A 57 -1.04 3.55 -11.82
C GLU A 57 0.40 4.08 -11.76
N ASP A 58 0.65 5.21 -11.07
CA ASP A 58 2.02 5.71 -10.87
C ASP A 58 2.88 4.72 -10.11
N VAL A 59 2.33 4.04 -9.09
CA VAL A 59 3.04 2.97 -8.40
C VAL A 59 3.34 1.85 -9.38
N ARG A 60 2.32 1.34 -10.10
CA ARG A 60 2.43 0.23 -11.07
C ARG A 60 3.47 0.50 -12.15
N LEU A 61 3.51 1.72 -12.70
CA LEU A 61 4.47 2.14 -13.71
C LEU A 61 5.92 2.24 -13.21
N ASN A 62 6.13 2.37 -11.91
CA ASN A 62 7.46 2.55 -11.31
C ASN A 62 7.92 1.34 -10.49
N VAL A 63 7.20 0.22 -10.54
CA VAL A 63 7.63 -1.06 -9.97
C VAL A 63 8.66 -1.69 -10.89
N ALA A 64 9.78 -2.15 -10.34
CA ALA A 64 10.88 -2.70 -11.14
C ALA A 64 10.65 -4.16 -11.57
N ASN A 65 9.85 -4.90 -10.80
CA ASN A 65 9.51 -6.29 -11.03
C ASN A 65 8.01 -6.43 -11.29
N ASN A 66 7.59 -7.51 -11.94
CA ASN A 66 6.18 -7.81 -12.16
C ASN A 66 5.52 -8.39 -10.89
N ILE A 67 5.45 -7.58 -9.82
CA ILE A 67 4.75 -7.92 -8.58
C ILE A 67 3.33 -7.33 -8.58
N PRO A 68 2.36 -7.95 -7.88
CA PRO A 68 1.03 -7.39 -7.69
C PRO A 68 1.07 -5.98 -7.10
N VAL A 69 0.32 -5.08 -7.72
CA VAL A 69 0.11 -3.70 -7.26
C VAL A 69 -1.39 -3.47 -7.22
N GLU A 70 -1.91 -3.46 -6.01
CA GLU A 70 -3.34 -3.41 -5.72
C GLU A 70 -3.70 -2.11 -5.01
N HIS A 71 -4.98 -1.77 -5.09
CA HIS A 71 -5.51 -0.54 -4.54
C HIS A 71 -6.63 -0.85 -3.53
N PHE A 72 -6.53 -0.24 -2.35
CA PHE A 72 -7.59 -0.19 -1.37
C PHE A 72 -7.98 1.27 -1.10
N GLY A 73 -9.13 1.66 -1.67
CA GLY A 73 -9.64 3.02 -1.63
C GLY A 73 -10.97 3.15 -0.88
N ARG A 74 -11.11 4.23 -0.12
CA ARG A 74 -12.41 4.70 0.38
C ARG A 74 -12.68 6.10 -0.15
N PHE A 75 -13.90 6.36 -0.61
CA PHE A 75 -14.28 7.62 -1.25
C PHE A 75 -15.19 8.46 -0.35
N GLY A 76 -15.40 9.72 -0.71
CA GLY A 76 -16.37 10.59 -0.04
C GLY A 76 -15.98 10.96 1.39
N GLY A 77 -14.68 11.01 1.69
CA GLY A 77 -14.18 11.34 3.03
C GLY A 77 -14.23 10.18 4.03
N VAL A 78 -14.66 8.98 3.60
CA VAL A 78 -14.64 7.79 4.44
C VAL A 78 -13.21 7.38 4.75
N ILE A 79 -12.90 7.29 6.03
CA ILE A 79 -11.59 6.91 6.53
C ILE A 79 -11.58 5.39 6.74
N PRO A 80 -10.67 4.63 6.08
CA PRO A 80 -10.56 3.20 6.31
C PRO A 80 -10.08 2.88 7.73
N THR A 81 -10.51 1.75 8.29
CA THR A 81 -9.97 1.26 9.56
C THR A 81 -8.67 0.47 9.33
N PRO A 82 -7.82 0.31 10.37
CA PRO A 82 -6.64 -0.55 10.28
C PRO A 82 -6.99 -2.00 9.89
N GLU A 83 -8.09 -2.54 10.41
CA GLU A 83 -8.54 -3.92 10.18
C GLU A 83 -8.93 -4.13 8.72
N GLU A 84 -9.65 -3.18 8.12
CA GLU A 84 -10.02 -3.25 6.70
C GLU A 84 -8.78 -3.25 5.79
N ILE A 85 -7.74 -2.49 6.15
CA ILE A 85 -6.47 -2.48 5.40
C ILE A 85 -5.77 -3.83 5.52
N VAL A 86 -5.78 -4.44 6.71
CA VAL A 86 -5.19 -5.77 6.94
C VAL A 86 -5.93 -6.82 6.09
N GLU A 87 -7.26 -6.81 6.11
CA GLU A 87 -8.08 -7.73 5.32
C GLU A 87 -7.84 -7.55 3.82
N ALA A 88 -7.77 -6.30 3.34
CA ALA A 88 -7.45 -6.01 1.95
C ALA A 88 -6.06 -6.54 1.57
N LEU A 89 -5.06 -6.34 2.43
CA LEU A 89 -3.70 -6.87 2.20
C LEU A 89 -3.67 -8.39 2.14
N GLU A 90 -4.34 -9.06 3.09
CA GLU A 90 -4.45 -10.52 3.12
C GLU A 90 -5.12 -11.06 1.86
N LYS A 91 -6.22 -10.44 1.43
CA LYS A 91 -6.99 -10.89 0.26
C LYS A 91 -6.32 -10.60 -1.08
N GLN A 92 -5.75 -9.40 -1.24
CA GLN A 92 -5.30 -8.89 -2.54
C GLN A 92 -3.80 -9.13 -2.82
N ILE A 93 -2.98 -9.30 -1.78
CA ILE A 93 -1.52 -9.46 -1.93
C ILE A 93 -1.04 -10.83 -1.45
N ILE A 94 -1.58 -11.35 -0.33
CA ILE A 94 -1.10 -12.60 0.26
C ILE A 94 -1.85 -13.82 -0.28
N GLY A 95 -3.16 -13.69 -0.48
CA GLY A 95 -4.04 -14.73 -1.03
C GLY A 95 -4.19 -14.71 -2.55
N ALA A 96 -3.49 -13.81 -3.25
CA ALA A 96 -3.46 -13.70 -4.71
C ALA A 96 -2.41 -14.63 -5.36
#